data_AF-A0A9P7JDY7-F1
#
_entry.id   AF-A0A9P7JDY7-F1
#
_cell.length_a   1.000
_cell.length_b   1.000
_cell.length_c   1.000
_cell.angle_alpha   90.00
_cell.angle_beta   90.00
_cell.angle_gamma   90.00
#
_symmetry.space_group_name_H-M   'P 1'
#
loop_
_entity.id
_entity.type
_entity.pdbx_description
1 polymer ?
#
loop_
_entity_poly.entity_id
_entity_poly.type
_entity_poly.pdbx_seq_one_letter_code
_entity_poly.pdbx_strand_id
1 'polypeptide(L)'
;MSLILFTHSLVSHRNGCVLVSEPTTLRWHAEANFAGKYQTWAKTNRFELMLPGDIKDHKEKAAHAQQAINSHLTEQKLAEWVVPYSDKLFKTAAIEWLIATDQPIQALEHLKFKDMIDVAARTTNGIKIPGRKATRAEIMRIFKNHLMKLKVTLNVCLLILTISPYIF
;
A
#
# COMPACT_ATOMS: atom_id res chain seq x y z
N MET A 1 17.80 -57.46 22.57
CA MET A 1 17.10 -57.66 21.28
C MET A 1 17.15 -56.36 20.52
N SER A 2 18.14 -56.24 19.64
CA SER A 2 18.45 -55.03 18.88
C SER A 2 17.56 -54.91 17.65
N LEU A 3 16.85 -53.78 17.54
CA LEU A 3 16.22 -53.34 16.30
C LEU A 3 17.09 -52.21 15.73
N ILE A 4 18.13 -52.61 15.01
CA ILE A 4 18.81 -51.75 14.02
C ILE A 4 18.12 -52.05 12.68
N LEU A 5 17.98 -51.00 11.86
CA LEU A 5 17.51 -50.96 10.46
C LEU A 5 16.03 -50.57 10.27
N PHE A 6 15.75 -49.27 10.41
CA PHE A 6 14.63 -48.61 9.71
C PHE A 6 15.12 -47.54 8.72
N THR A 7 16.25 -47.79 8.08
CA THR A 7 16.70 -47.08 6.87
C THR A 7 17.42 -48.08 5.97
N HIS A 8 16.68 -49.07 5.49
CA HIS A 8 17.06 -49.74 4.25
C HIS A 8 15.85 -49.69 3.33
N SER A 9 16.05 -49.02 2.20
CA SER A 9 15.16 -49.07 1.05
C SER A 9 14.75 -50.53 0.81
N LEU A 10 13.45 -50.83 0.98
CA LEU A 10 12.90 -52.16 0.68
C LEU A 10 12.79 -52.30 -0.83
N VAL A 11 13.91 -52.54 -1.50
CA VAL A 11 13.92 -53.04 -2.88
C VAL A 11 13.74 -54.55 -2.81
N SER A 12 12.50 -55.01 -3.02
CA SER A 12 12.22 -56.43 -3.21
C SER A 12 12.53 -56.81 -4.65
N HIS A 13 13.65 -57.51 -4.86
CA HIS A 13 13.95 -58.12 -6.15
C HIS A 13 13.19 -59.45 -6.28
N ARG A 14 12.03 -59.42 -6.94
CA ARG A 14 11.52 -60.57 -7.70
C ARG A 14 11.32 -60.15 -9.14
N ASN A 15 12.08 -60.77 -10.02
CA ASN A 15 11.92 -60.82 -11.48
C ASN A 15 11.47 -59.50 -12.14
N GLY A 16 12.44 -58.67 -12.52
CA GLY A 16 12.31 -57.75 -13.66
C GLY A 16 11.55 -56.43 -13.47
N CYS A 17 10.99 -56.12 -12.30
CA CYS A 17 10.35 -54.81 -12.07
C CYS A 17 10.77 -54.23 -10.71
N VAL A 18 11.48 -53.10 -10.72
CA VAL A 18 11.76 -52.31 -9.51
C VAL A 18 10.48 -51.53 -9.19
N LEU A 19 9.62 -52.09 -8.35
CA LEU A 19 8.49 -51.36 -7.77
C LEU A 19 9.02 -50.39 -6.72
N VAL A 20 9.32 -49.17 -7.14
CA VAL A 20 9.51 -48.05 -6.21
C VAL A 20 8.13 -47.72 -5.65
N SER A 21 7.87 -48.12 -4.40
CA SER A 21 6.65 -47.71 -3.73
C SER A 21 6.74 -46.21 -3.42
N GLU A 22 5.78 -45.44 -3.93
CA GLU A 22 5.72 -44.03 -3.60
C GLU A 22 5.51 -43.87 -2.09
N PRO A 23 6.26 -42.96 -1.43
CA PRO A 23 6.14 -42.74 0.02
C PRO A 23 4.71 -42.36 0.47
N THR A 24 3.94 -41.75 -0.42
CA THR A 24 2.53 -41.42 -0.24
C THR A 24 1.69 -42.68 -0.10
N THR A 25 1.86 -43.66 -1.00
CA THR A 25 1.12 -44.93 -0.99
C THR A 25 1.38 -45.74 0.28
N LEU A 26 2.62 -45.74 0.79
CA LEU A 26 2.95 -46.40 2.05
C LEU A 26 2.26 -45.76 3.27
N ARG A 27 2.13 -44.42 3.28
CA ARG A 27 1.43 -43.71 4.36
C ARG A 27 -0.06 -44.02 4.39
N TRP A 28 -0.71 -44.10 3.23
CA TRP A 28 -2.10 -44.52 3.12
C TRP A 28 -2.32 -45.96 3.60
N HIS A 29 -1.42 -46.88 3.22
CA HIS A 29 -1.48 -48.26 3.67
C HIS A 29 -1.25 -48.39 5.18
N ALA A 30 -0.32 -47.60 5.73
CA ALA A 30 -0.06 -47.53 7.16
C ALA A 30 -1.25 -46.97 7.95
N GLU A 31 -1.93 -45.96 7.41
CA GLU A 31 -3.17 -45.43 8.00
C GLU A 31 -4.27 -46.49 8.02
N ALA A 32 -4.54 -47.15 6.88
CA ALA A 32 -5.61 -48.13 6.77
C ALA A 32 -5.46 -49.33 7.73
N ASN A 33 -4.24 -49.79 7.97
CA ASN A 33 -3.99 -51.02 8.72
C ASN A 33 -3.42 -50.80 10.13
N PHE A 34 -2.76 -49.67 10.37
CA PHE A 34 -1.94 -49.46 11.57
C PHE A 34 -2.13 -48.09 12.24
N ALA A 35 -3.12 -47.27 11.84
CA ALA A 35 -3.32 -45.91 12.36
C ALA A 35 -3.22 -45.80 13.88
N GLY A 36 -3.99 -46.61 14.62
CA GLY A 36 -4.01 -46.54 16.09
C GLY A 36 -2.66 -46.84 16.74
N LYS A 37 -1.96 -47.88 16.28
CA LYS A 37 -0.63 -48.25 16.80
C LYS A 37 0.42 -47.19 16.49
N TYR A 38 0.38 -46.65 15.27
CA TYR A 38 1.29 -45.59 14.84
C TYR A 38 1.08 -44.30 15.64
N GLN A 39 -0.18 -43.88 15.85
CA GLN A 39 -0.48 -42.67 16.63
C GLN A 39 -0.03 -42.80 18.09
N THR A 40 -0.23 -43.96 18.73
CA THR A 40 0.27 -44.20 20.09
C THR A 40 1.79 -44.14 20.12
N TRP A 41 2.46 -44.83 19.20
CA TRP A 41 3.92 -44.81 19.10
C TRP A 41 4.46 -43.39 18.88
N ALA A 42 3.88 -42.63 17.96
CA ALA A 42 4.31 -41.27 17.65
C ALA A 42 4.16 -40.35 18.87
N LYS A 43 3.05 -40.44 19.62
CA LYS A 43 2.86 -39.68 20.87
C LYS A 43 3.87 -40.06 21.94
N THR A 44 4.09 -41.35 22.17
CA THR A 44 5.08 -41.83 23.16
C THR A 44 6.50 -41.37 22.83
N ASN A 45 6.83 -41.31 21.54
CA ASN A 45 8.15 -40.93 21.07
C ASN A 45 8.28 -39.43 20.69
N ARG A 46 7.23 -38.62 20.95
CA ARG A 46 7.18 -37.18 20.62
C ARG A 46 7.42 -36.86 19.13
N PHE A 47 6.99 -37.75 18.24
CA PHE A 47 6.98 -37.50 16.79
C PHE A 47 5.68 -36.84 16.35
N GLU A 48 5.78 -36.04 15.29
CA GLU A 48 4.64 -35.47 14.60
C GLU A 48 3.80 -36.57 13.92
N LEU A 49 2.47 -36.44 14.04
CA LEU A 49 1.53 -37.33 13.38
C LEU A 49 1.48 -37.02 11.88
N MET A 50 2.07 -37.89 11.07
CA MET A 50 2.22 -37.69 9.62
C MET A 50 1.25 -38.51 8.76
N LEU A 51 0.23 -39.15 9.35
CA LEU A 51 -0.77 -39.85 8.56
C LEU A 51 -1.66 -38.84 7.81
N PRO A 52 -2.12 -39.16 6.60
CA PRO A 52 -2.97 -38.28 5.81
C PRO A 52 -4.20 -37.73 6.57
N GLY A 53 -4.89 -38.55 7.37
CA GLY A 53 -5.98 -38.12 8.23
C GLY A 53 -5.57 -37.14 9.32
N ASP A 54 -4.44 -37.39 10.00
CA ASP A 54 -3.92 -36.49 11.05
C ASP A 54 -3.55 -35.10 10.48
N ILE A 55 -2.97 -35.07 9.27
CA ILE A 55 -2.64 -33.83 8.56
C ILE A 55 -3.92 -33.05 8.19
N LYS A 56 -4.96 -33.77 7.77
CA LYS A 56 -6.26 -33.17 7.42
C LYS A 56 -6.90 -32.53 8.65
N ASP A 57 -6.96 -33.26 9.76
CA ASP A 57 -7.51 -32.78 11.03
C ASP A 57 -6.75 -31.55 11.56
N HIS A 58 -5.42 -31.54 11.41
CA HIS A 58 -4.61 -30.40 11.80
C HIS A 58 -4.93 -29.15 10.96
N LYS A 59 -5.12 -29.31 9.65
CA LYS A 59 -5.52 -28.21 8.76
C LYS A 59 -6.91 -27.68 9.07
N GLU A 60 -7.86 -28.54 9.36
CA GLU A 60 -9.23 -28.13 9.71
C GLU A 60 -9.26 -27.37 11.04
N LYS A 61 -8.54 -27.86 12.06
CA LYS A 61 -8.39 -27.14 13.34
C LYS A 61 -7.71 -25.78 13.18
N ALA A 62 -6.66 -25.70 12.37
CA ALA A 62 -6.00 -24.44 12.07
C ALA A 62 -6.93 -23.46 11.33
N ALA A 63 -7.71 -23.93 10.35
CA ALA A 63 -8.68 -23.10 9.64
C ALA A 63 -9.76 -22.54 10.57
N HIS A 64 -10.28 -23.35 11.50
CA HIS A 64 -11.25 -22.88 12.50
C HIS A 64 -10.66 -21.87 13.48
N ALA A 65 -9.41 -22.06 13.93
CA ALA A 65 -8.72 -21.10 14.77
C ALA A 65 -8.53 -19.74 14.06
N GLN A 66 -8.22 -19.76 12.76
CA GLN A 66 -8.05 -18.56 11.96
C GLN A 66 -9.38 -17.81 11.73
N GLN A 67 -10.47 -18.54 11.50
CA GLN A 67 -11.81 -17.96 11.39
C GLN A 67 -12.27 -17.30 12.70
N ALA A 68 -11.96 -17.90 13.84
CA ALA A 68 -12.28 -17.32 15.16
C ALA A 68 -11.58 -15.98 15.38
N ILE A 69 -10.31 -15.84 14.97
CA ILE A 69 -9.55 -14.59 15.07
C ILE A 69 -10.13 -13.52 14.14
N ASN A 70 -10.44 -13.87 12.89
CA ASN A 70 -10.98 -12.92 11.91
C ASN A 70 -12.36 -12.38 12.31
N SER A 71 -13.18 -13.14 13.05
CA SER A 71 -14.50 -12.69 13.51
C SER A 71 -14.44 -11.49 14.48
N HIS A 72 -13.31 -11.30 15.16
CA HIS A 72 -13.09 -10.21 16.11
C HIS A 72 -12.22 -9.06 15.57
N LEU A 73 -11.69 -9.19 14.34
CA LEU A 73 -11.06 -8.06 13.67
C LEU A 73 -12.16 -7.17 13.08
N THR A 74 -12.57 -6.15 13.83
CA THR A 74 -13.20 -4.98 13.23
C THR A 74 -12.23 -4.39 12.23
N GLU A 75 -12.65 -4.26 10.97
CA GLU A 75 -11.93 -3.50 9.96
C GLU A 75 -11.74 -2.07 10.46
N GLN A 76 -10.60 -1.82 11.12
CA GLN A 76 -10.18 -0.49 11.45
C GLN A 76 -9.85 0.14 10.11
N LYS A 77 -10.83 0.90 9.58
CA LYS A 77 -10.73 1.73 8.39
C LYS A 77 -9.32 2.31 8.39
N LEU A 78 -8.47 1.84 7.47
CA LEU A 78 -7.07 2.25 7.32
C LEU A 78 -7.07 3.78 7.43
N ALA A 79 -6.73 4.29 8.61
CA ALA A 79 -6.47 5.69 8.78
C ALA A 79 -5.27 5.88 7.89
N GLU A 80 -5.50 6.48 6.72
CA GLU A 80 -4.49 6.81 5.75
C GLU A 80 -3.36 7.47 6.55
N TRP A 81 -2.25 6.74 6.73
CA TRP A 81 -1.18 7.17 7.61
C TRP A 81 -0.59 8.43 6.96
N VAL A 82 -1.11 9.58 7.33
CA VAL A 82 -0.57 10.88 6.94
C VAL A 82 0.81 10.93 7.59
N VAL A 83 1.85 10.73 6.78
CA VAL A 83 3.23 10.86 7.23
C VAL A 83 3.34 12.22 7.91
N PRO A 84 3.68 12.27 9.22
CA PRO A 84 3.77 13.53 9.93
C PRO A 84 4.77 14.45 9.23
N TYR A 85 4.46 15.74 9.19
CA TYR A 85 5.36 16.73 8.65
C TYR A 85 6.73 16.65 9.37
N SER A 86 7.80 16.69 8.59
CA SER A 86 9.18 16.83 9.07
C SER A 86 9.94 17.76 8.15
N ASP A 87 10.69 18.71 8.71
CA ASP A 87 11.51 19.65 7.94
C ASP A 87 12.49 18.93 7.01
N LYS A 88 13.01 17.77 7.43
CA LYS A 88 13.93 16.97 6.61
C LYS A 88 13.22 16.39 5.38
N LEU A 89 12.01 15.89 5.57
CA LEU A 89 11.20 15.32 4.48
C LEU A 89 10.77 16.41 3.51
N PHE A 90 10.31 17.56 4.03
CA PHE A 90 9.96 18.71 3.21
C PHE A 90 11.15 19.21 2.38
N LYS A 91 12.33 19.38 3.00
CA LYS A 91 13.55 19.78 2.28
C LYS A 91 13.91 18.83 1.16
N THR A 92 13.83 17.52 1.42
CA THR A 92 14.15 16.49 0.42
C THR A 92 13.18 16.56 -0.75
N ALA A 93 11.86 16.59 -0.46
CA ALA A 93 10.83 16.70 -1.49
C ALA A 93 10.93 18.00 -2.31
N ALA A 94 11.29 19.12 -1.68
CA ALA A 94 11.48 20.39 -2.36
C ALA A 94 12.68 20.35 -3.32
N ILE A 95 13.80 19.75 -2.92
CA ILE A 95 14.98 19.58 -3.78
C ILE A 95 14.67 18.65 -4.96
N GLU A 96 14.01 17.52 -4.70
CA GLU A 96 13.57 16.59 -5.75
C GLU A 96 12.64 17.28 -6.75
N TRP A 97 11.71 18.09 -6.28
CA TRP A 97 10.82 18.88 -7.12
C TRP A 97 11.59 19.86 -8.01
N LEU A 98 12.58 20.59 -7.48
CA LEU A 98 13.41 21.51 -8.26
C LEU A 98 14.15 20.79 -9.39
N ILE A 99 14.77 19.64 -9.09
CA ILE A 99 15.52 18.83 -10.06
C ILE A 99 14.58 18.26 -11.12
N ALA A 100 13.44 17.69 -10.71
CA ALA A 100 12.51 17.04 -11.63
C ALA A 100 11.82 18.01 -12.60
N THR A 101 11.77 19.30 -12.26
CA THR A 101 11.05 20.32 -13.05
C THR A 101 11.95 21.42 -13.59
N ASP A 102 13.27 21.24 -13.48
CA ASP A 102 14.31 22.18 -13.92
C ASP A 102 14.06 23.62 -13.43
N GLN A 103 13.63 23.76 -12.18
CA GLN A 103 13.30 25.06 -11.60
C GLN A 103 14.55 25.74 -11.02
N PRO A 104 14.64 27.07 -11.11
CA PRO A 104 15.72 27.79 -10.45
C PRO A 104 15.63 27.66 -8.93
N ILE A 105 16.78 27.65 -8.24
CA ILE A 105 16.85 27.57 -6.77
C ILE A 105 16.05 28.71 -6.11
N GLN A 106 16.04 29.88 -6.75
CA GLN A 106 15.29 31.06 -6.32
C GLN A 106 13.76 30.82 -6.24
N ALA A 107 13.23 29.78 -6.89
CA ALA A 107 11.80 29.46 -6.82
C ALA A 107 11.31 29.22 -5.37
N LEU A 108 12.17 28.66 -4.50
CA LEU A 108 11.84 28.44 -3.08
C LEU A 108 11.83 29.74 -2.25
N GLU A 109 12.56 30.78 -2.69
CA GLU A 109 12.63 32.07 -2.00
C GLU A 109 11.47 32.99 -2.38
N HIS A 110 10.75 32.68 -3.44
CA HIS A 110 9.69 33.53 -3.95
C HIS A 110 8.51 33.58 -2.97
N LEU A 111 8.08 34.78 -2.57
CA LEU A 111 7.03 34.97 -1.56
C LEU A 111 5.73 34.23 -1.90
N LYS A 112 5.34 34.17 -3.18
CA LYS A 112 4.14 33.43 -3.61
C LYS A 112 4.24 31.92 -3.43
N PHE A 113 5.45 31.36 -3.49
CA PHE A 113 5.66 29.95 -3.17
C PHE A 113 5.38 29.71 -1.69
N LYS A 114 5.92 30.55 -0.81
CA LYS A 114 5.64 30.50 0.63
C LYS A 114 4.15 30.67 0.96
N ASP A 115 3.49 31.67 0.37
CA ASP A 115 2.04 31.89 0.51
C ASP A 115 1.24 30.63 0.15
N MET A 116 1.63 29.95 -0.94
CA MET A 116 0.99 28.71 -1.39
C MET A 116 1.17 27.56 -0.39
N ILE A 117 2.37 27.39 0.17
CA ILE A 117 2.65 26.36 1.20
C ILE A 117 1.88 26.66 2.49
N ASP A 118 1.79 27.93 2.91
CA ASP A 118 1.04 28.32 4.11
C ASP A 118 -0.47 28.05 3.97
N VAL A 119 -1.02 28.27 2.77
CA VAL A 119 -2.42 27.92 2.45
C VAL A 119 -2.61 26.39 2.44
N ALA A 120 -1.66 25.68 1.83
CA ALA A 120 -1.64 24.22 1.78
C ALA A 120 -1.57 23.58 3.17
N ALA A 121 -0.74 24.09 4.08
CA ALA A 121 -0.57 23.56 5.43
C ALA A 121 -1.83 23.66 6.31
N ARG A 122 -2.75 24.58 5.97
CA ARG A 122 -4.02 24.77 6.70
C ARG A 122 -5.13 23.82 6.28
N THR A 123 -4.96 23.06 5.18
CA THR A 123 -6.01 22.16 4.70
C THR A 123 -6.10 20.90 5.55
N THR A 124 -7.32 20.50 5.90
CA THR A 124 -7.57 19.25 6.63
C THR A 124 -7.83 18.08 5.70
N ASN A 125 -8.28 18.34 4.48
CA ASN A 125 -8.79 17.33 3.54
C ASN A 125 -7.89 17.16 2.31
N GLY A 126 -6.58 17.40 2.46
CA GLY A 126 -5.63 17.41 1.35
C GLY A 126 -5.80 18.60 0.40
N ILE A 127 -4.96 18.67 -0.63
CA ILE A 127 -4.91 19.76 -1.60
C ILE A 127 -5.31 19.22 -2.96
N LYS A 128 -6.29 19.84 -3.61
CA LYS A 128 -6.65 19.54 -5.00
C LYS A 128 -5.87 20.45 -5.94
N ILE A 129 -4.82 19.92 -6.56
CA ILE A 129 -4.03 20.67 -7.54
C ILE A 129 -4.83 20.76 -8.85
N PRO A 130 -5.10 21.97 -9.37
CA PRO A 130 -5.84 22.13 -10.62
C PRO A 130 -5.03 21.59 -11.80
N GLY A 131 -5.70 20.90 -12.73
CA GLY A 131 -5.08 20.42 -13.95
C GLY A 131 -4.75 21.55 -14.94
N ARG A 132 -3.82 21.30 -15.88
CA ARG A 132 -3.32 22.28 -16.86
C ARG A 132 -4.39 23.15 -17.53
N LYS A 133 -5.49 22.53 -17.98
CA LYS A 133 -6.60 23.24 -18.66
C LYS A 133 -7.32 24.20 -17.70
N ALA A 134 -7.61 23.74 -16.48
CA ALA A 134 -8.24 24.56 -15.46
C ALA A 134 -7.33 25.72 -15.04
N THR A 135 -6.05 25.45 -14.80
CA THR A 135 -5.04 26.46 -14.46
C THR A 135 -4.93 27.53 -15.55
N ARG A 136 -4.87 27.12 -16.83
CA ARG A 136 -4.82 28.07 -17.95
C ARG A 136 -6.08 28.95 -18.03
N ALA A 137 -7.26 28.35 -17.88
CA ALA A 137 -8.52 29.08 -17.90
C ALA A 137 -8.57 30.11 -16.75
N GLU A 138 -8.10 29.73 -15.57
CA GLU A 138 -8.08 30.58 -14.40
C GLU A 138 -7.12 31.76 -14.55
N ILE A 139 -5.92 31.52 -15.10
CA ILE A 139 -4.97 32.58 -15.45
C ILE A 139 -5.63 33.58 -16.41
N MET A 140 -6.24 33.10 -17.50
CA MET A 140 -6.93 33.97 -18.45
C MET A 140 -8.07 34.76 -17.80
N ARG A 141 -8.81 34.15 -16.88
CA ARG A 141 -9.88 34.80 -16.13
C ARG A 141 -9.34 35.94 -15.26
N ILE A 142 -8.26 35.70 -14.50
CA ILE A 142 -7.61 36.71 -13.66
C ILE A 142 -7.13 37.88 -14.52
N PHE A 143 -6.46 37.60 -15.64
CA PHE A 143 -6.02 38.65 -16.58
C PHE A 143 -7.18 39.49 -17.12
N LYS A 144 -8.27 38.85 -17.56
CA LYS A 144 -9.47 39.56 -18.04
C LYS A 144 -10.05 40.47 -16.95
N ASN A 145 -10.12 40.00 -15.71
CA ASN A 145 -10.63 40.81 -14.60
C ASN A 145 -9.75 42.05 -14.34
N HIS A 146 -8.42 41.89 -14.39
CA HIS A 146 -7.50 43.02 -14.25
C HIS A 146 -7.70 44.05 -15.37
N LEU A 147 -7.82 43.60 -16.63
CA LEU A 147 -8.07 44.49 -17.77
C LEU A 147 -9.43 45.20 -17.67
N MET A 148 -10.47 44.50 -17.21
CA MET A 148 -11.79 45.10 -17.01
C MET A 148 -11.76 46.15 -15.90
N LYS A 149 -11.10 45.86 -14.78
CA LYS A 149 -10.93 46.82 -13.68
C LYS A 149 -10.18 48.07 -14.16
N LEU A 150 -9.10 47.87 -14.94
CA LEU A 150 -8.32 48.96 -15.53
C LEU A 150 -9.15 49.81 -16.51
N LYS A 151 -9.95 49.17 -17.37
CA LYS A 151 -10.86 49.87 -18.29
C LYS A 151 -11.84 50.77 -17.54
N VAL A 152 -12.45 50.26 -16.46
CA VAL A 152 -13.38 51.04 -15.64
C VAL A 152 -12.67 52.25 -15.03
N THR A 153 -11.49 52.06 -14.43
CA THR A 153 -10.75 53.16 -13.81
C THR A 153 -10.35 54.23 -14.81
N LEU A 154 -9.91 53.83 -16.02
CA LEU A 154 -9.50 54.79 -17.06
C LEU A 154 -10.70 55.54 -17.68
N ASN A 155 -11.83 54.87 -17.88
CA ASN A 155 -13.04 55.53 -18.37
C ASN A 155 -13.58 56.58 -17.39
N VAL A 156 -13.49 56.32 -16.08
CA VAL A 156 -13.85 57.33 -15.06
C VAL A 156 -12.90 58.53 -15.12
N CYS A 157 -11.59 58.32 -15.32
CA CYS A 157 -10.63 59.42 -15.48
C CYS A 157 -10.90 60.27 -16.72
N LEU A 158 -11.29 59.67 -17.84
CA LEU A 158 -11.60 60.41 -19.07
C LEU A 158 -12.84 61.30 -18.90
N LEU A 159 -13.86 60.81 -18.20
CA LEU A 159 -15.05 61.61 -17.88
C LEU A 159 -14.71 62.83 -17.01
N ILE A 160 -13.87 62.66 -15.98
CA ILE A 160 -13.42 63.77 -15.11
C ILE A 160 -12.63 64.82 -15.91
N LEU A 161 -11.76 64.40 -16.84
CA LEU A 161 -11.00 65.33 -17.69
C LEU A 161 -11.88 66.08 -18.70
N THR A 162 -12.98 65.48 -19.17
CA THR A 162 -13.91 66.13 -20.12
C THR A 162 -14.97 67.01 -19.46
N ILE A 163 -15.26 66.82 -18.17
CA ILE A 163 -16.25 67.62 -17.42
C ILE A 163 -15.61 68.85 -16.75
N SER A 164 -14.27 69.00 -16.82
CA SER A 164 -13.55 70.16 -16.30
C SER A 164 -13.09 71.17 -17.39
N PRO A 165 -13.97 71.80 -18.20
CA PRO A 165 -13.63 73.03 -18.90
C PRO A 165 -14.13 74.31 -18.19
N TYR A 166 -14.70 74.24 -16.98
CA TYR A 166 -15.29 75.42 -16.31
C TYR A 166 -14.89 75.56 -14.83
N ILE A 167 -13.61 75.73 -14.52
CA ILE A 167 -13.17 76.49 -13.34
C ILE A 167 -11.85 77.20 -13.69
N PHE A 168 -11.95 78.37 -14.31
CA PHE A 168 -10.97 79.46 -14.23
C PHE A 168 -11.70 80.78 -14.45
#